data_AF-A0A238XGR7-F1
#
_entry.id   AF-A0A238XGR7-F1
#
_cell.length_a   1.000
_cell.length_b   1.000
_cell.length_c   1.000
_cell.angle_alpha   90.00
_cell.angle_beta   90.00
_cell.angle_gamma   90.00
#
_symmetry.space_group_name_H-M   'P 1'
#
loop_
_entity.id
_entity.type
_entity.pdbx_description
1 polymer ?
#
loop_
_entity_poly.entity_id
_entity_poly.type
_entity_poly.pdbx_seq_one_letter_code
_entity_poly.pdbx_strand_id
1 'polypeptide(L)'
;MSPSGTVTAVRYYSHAGQNVAYRTGTSSSTVQFLVPDYQGSADTTVNAVDQDNWSVRRFAPFGNERSSPIGLWPTLMDKGYVGGTKDITTGLTHLGAREYDPVTGRFLSAAPVTGGGDPLTANGYSYAGNNPVDHADPSGQYRDGGFRPGPSSYGNDGPRERWDNANQHRNSFRRGGGGGVYLAPHAPPAVAAAGSEKFADTAKRYDWQGPLRCGSYRV
;
A
#
# COMPACT_ATOMS: atom_id res chain seq x y z
N MET A 1 20.12 37.08 3.35
CA MET A 1 20.30 36.16 2.22
C MET A 1 19.00 35.38 2.06
N SER A 2 18.25 35.61 1.00
CA SER A 2 17.09 34.75 0.71
C SER A 2 17.62 33.41 0.17
N PRO A 3 17.12 32.26 0.64
CA PRO A 3 17.57 30.97 0.12
C PRO A 3 17.11 30.85 -1.34
N SER A 4 18.03 30.98 -2.29
CA SER A 4 17.78 30.95 -3.73
C SER A 4 17.89 29.54 -4.32
N GLY A 5 17.51 28.52 -3.55
CA GLY A 5 17.58 27.12 -3.97
C GLY A 5 16.23 26.59 -4.46
N THR A 6 16.23 25.84 -5.55
CA THR A 6 15.07 25.00 -5.93
C THR A 6 14.86 23.95 -4.84
N VAL A 7 13.74 24.04 -4.11
CA VAL A 7 13.33 23.03 -3.14
C VAL A 7 12.74 21.84 -3.89
N THR A 8 13.37 20.67 -3.77
CA THR A 8 12.80 19.40 -4.22
C THR A 8 12.11 18.70 -3.06
N ALA A 9 11.02 17.99 -3.36
CA ALA A 9 10.26 17.26 -2.37
C ALA A 9 9.71 15.98 -3.00
N VAL A 10 9.70 14.90 -2.21
CA VAL A 10 9.02 13.66 -2.56
C VAL A 10 7.55 13.77 -2.15
N ARG A 11 6.64 13.44 -3.06
CA ARG A 11 5.20 13.37 -2.77
C ARG A 11 4.66 12.02 -3.19
N TYR A 12 3.84 11.43 -2.33
CA TYR A 12 3.07 10.24 -2.63
C TYR A 12 1.60 10.60 -2.83
N TYR A 13 0.99 9.95 -3.81
CA TYR A 13 -0.44 10.04 -4.06
C TYR A 13 -1.07 8.72 -3.66
N SER A 14 -2.10 8.80 -2.83
CA SER A 14 -2.82 7.61 -2.37
C SER A 14 -4.24 7.56 -2.94
N HIS A 15 -4.70 6.35 -3.21
CA HIS A 15 -6.07 6.06 -3.55
C HIS A 15 -6.48 4.76 -2.85
N ALA A 16 -7.66 4.74 -2.24
CA ALA A 16 -8.15 3.58 -1.49
C ALA A 16 -7.12 3.02 -0.46
N GLY A 17 -6.38 3.91 0.20
CA GLY A 17 -5.38 3.54 1.22
C GLY A 17 -4.05 3.01 0.69
N GLN A 18 -3.86 2.97 -0.64
CA GLN A 18 -2.63 2.49 -1.28
C GLN A 18 -1.90 3.62 -1.99
N ASN A 19 -0.58 3.61 -2.00
CA ASN A 19 0.21 4.55 -2.79
C ASN A 19 0.14 4.16 -4.27
N VAL A 20 -0.40 5.04 -5.11
CA VAL A 20 -0.62 4.79 -6.55
C VAL A 20 0.34 5.57 -7.44
N ALA A 21 0.99 6.61 -6.90
CA ALA A 21 2.04 7.33 -7.62
C ALA A 21 3.01 8.00 -6.65
N TYR A 22 4.24 8.24 -7.13
CA TYR A 22 5.22 9.09 -6.46
C TYR A 22 5.72 10.19 -7.42
N ARG A 23 6.17 11.32 -6.87
CA ARG A 23 6.65 12.49 -7.63
C ARG A 23 7.79 13.20 -6.91
N THR A 24 8.82 13.63 -7.65
CA THR A 24 10.01 14.31 -7.11
C THR A 24 10.22 15.74 -7.62
N GLY A 25 9.50 16.16 -8.66
CA GLY A 25 9.64 17.50 -9.26
C GLY A 25 8.30 18.09 -9.70
N THR A 26 8.33 19.20 -10.44
CA THR A 26 7.11 19.90 -10.87
C THR A 26 6.57 19.41 -12.23
N SER A 27 7.39 18.78 -13.06
CA SER A 27 6.97 18.23 -14.35
C SER A 27 6.22 16.90 -14.23
N SER A 28 5.28 16.63 -15.13
CA SER A 28 4.62 15.33 -15.26
C SER A 28 5.60 14.18 -15.52
N SER A 29 6.73 14.43 -16.18
CA SER A 29 7.78 13.43 -16.41
C SER A 29 8.48 12.95 -15.12
N THR A 30 8.27 13.63 -14.00
CA THR A 30 8.78 13.21 -12.68
C THR A 30 7.75 12.41 -11.87
N VAL A 31 6.56 12.18 -12.44
CA VAL A 31 5.53 11.33 -11.86
C VAL A 31 5.72 9.92 -12.34
N GLN A 32 5.59 8.98 -11.42
CA GLN A 32 5.73 7.56 -11.66
C GLN A 32 4.59 6.85 -10.97
N PHE A 33 3.85 6.05 -11.73
CA PHE A 33 2.80 5.19 -11.20
C PHE A 33 3.41 4.02 -10.45
N LEU A 34 2.78 3.65 -9.35
CA LEU A 34 3.19 2.55 -8.49
C LEU A 34 2.20 1.40 -8.65
N VAL A 35 2.73 0.21 -8.89
CA VAL A 35 1.95 -1.03 -8.85
C VAL A 35 2.40 -1.82 -7.62
N PRO A 36 1.51 -2.04 -6.64
CA PRO A 36 1.82 -2.82 -5.46
C PRO A 36 1.55 -4.31 -5.66
N ASP A 37 2.22 -5.13 -4.84
CA ASP A 37 1.82 -6.51 -4.59
C ASP A 37 0.54 -6.60 -3.74
N TYR A 38 0.10 -7.82 -3.43
CA TYR A 38 -1.12 -8.06 -2.66
C TYR A 38 -1.08 -7.53 -1.22
N GLN A 39 0.11 -7.24 -0.67
CA GLN A 39 0.28 -6.66 0.67
C GLN A 39 0.49 -5.14 0.63
N GLY A 40 0.46 -4.52 -0.55
CA GLY A 40 0.68 -3.07 -0.70
C GLY A 40 2.15 -2.69 -0.86
N SER A 41 3.08 -3.64 -1.00
CA SER A 41 4.48 -3.32 -1.29
C SER A 41 4.60 -2.90 -2.75
N ALA A 42 4.92 -1.63 -3.01
CA ALA A 42 5.18 -1.17 -4.38
C ALA A 42 6.34 -1.98 -4.98
N ASP A 43 6.06 -2.75 -6.04
CA ASP A 43 7.04 -3.65 -6.66
C ASP A 43 7.39 -3.23 -8.09
N THR A 44 6.56 -2.42 -8.72
CA THR A 44 6.77 -1.93 -10.09
C THR A 44 6.52 -0.42 -10.15
N THR A 45 7.33 0.28 -10.94
CA THR A 45 7.11 1.70 -11.29
C THR A 45 6.99 1.86 -12.79
N VAL A 46 6.14 2.78 -13.24
CA VAL A 46 6.01 3.17 -14.66
C VAL A 46 5.95 4.68 -14.77
N ASN A 47 6.78 5.28 -15.62
CA ASN A 47 6.80 6.74 -15.76
C ASN A 47 5.50 7.24 -16.41
N ALA A 48 4.98 8.36 -15.92
CA ALA A 48 3.70 8.88 -16.38
C ALA A 48 3.71 9.44 -17.81
N VAL A 49 4.89 9.76 -18.35
CA VAL A 49 5.06 10.31 -19.71
C VAL A 49 5.75 9.31 -20.63
N ASP A 50 6.84 8.70 -20.18
CA ASP A 50 7.62 7.72 -20.94
C ASP A 50 7.36 6.29 -20.42
N GLN A 51 6.30 5.64 -20.91
CA GLN A 51 5.86 4.35 -20.36
C GLN A 51 6.86 3.20 -20.60
N ASP A 52 7.84 3.37 -21.48
CA ASP A 52 8.95 2.42 -21.66
C ASP A 52 9.97 2.51 -20.52
N ASN A 53 9.96 3.62 -19.76
CA ASN A 53 10.72 3.77 -18.52
C ASN A 53 9.95 3.19 -17.34
N TRP A 54 10.13 1.90 -17.14
CA TRP A 54 9.59 1.15 -16.00
C TRP A 54 10.70 0.44 -15.23
N SER A 55 10.42 0.08 -13.98
CA SER A 55 11.33 -0.69 -13.14
C SER A 55 10.58 -1.67 -12.24
N VAL A 56 11.22 -2.76 -11.85
CA VAL A 56 10.65 -3.80 -10.97
C VAL A 56 11.65 -4.17 -9.88
N ARG A 57 11.19 -4.22 -8.63
CA ARG A 57 11.89 -4.82 -7.48
C ARG A 57 11.06 -5.97 -6.92
N ARG A 58 11.69 -6.86 -6.13
CA ARG A 58 10.99 -7.99 -5.50
C ARG A 58 11.45 -8.16 -4.06
N PHE A 59 10.51 -8.48 -3.19
CA PHE A 59 10.75 -8.76 -1.78
C PHE A 59 10.76 -10.27 -1.50
N ALA A 60 11.58 -10.67 -0.55
CA ALA A 60 11.50 -11.95 0.14
C ALA A 60 10.29 -11.89 1.10
N PRO A 61 9.83 -13.04 1.64
CA PRO A 61 8.65 -13.06 2.52
C PRO A 61 8.74 -12.05 3.67
N PHE A 62 9.90 -11.90 4.29
CA PHE A 62 10.13 -10.95 5.40
C PHE A 62 10.58 -9.54 4.93
N GLY A 63 10.43 -9.19 3.66
CA GLY A 63 10.66 -7.82 3.19
C GLY A 63 12.10 -7.47 2.79
N ASN A 64 13.06 -8.41 2.86
CA ASN A 64 14.37 -8.20 2.23
C ASN A 64 14.22 -8.09 0.71
N GLU A 65 14.90 -7.15 0.06
CA GLU A 65 14.95 -7.13 -1.39
C GLU A 65 15.74 -8.36 -1.89
N ARG A 66 15.16 -9.13 -2.83
CA ARG A 66 15.74 -10.41 -3.28
C ARG A 66 16.94 -10.24 -4.20
N SER A 67 16.93 -9.19 -5.01
CA SER A 67 17.93 -8.91 -6.04
C SER A 67 17.93 -7.43 -6.35
N SER A 68 18.95 -6.98 -7.08
CA SER A 68 18.90 -5.67 -7.72
C SER A 68 17.60 -5.54 -8.53
N PRO A 69 16.94 -4.37 -8.50
CA PRO A 69 15.80 -4.10 -9.35
C PRO A 69 16.15 -4.28 -10.84
N ILE A 70 15.15 -4.69 -11.62
CA ILE A 70 15.17 -4.61 -13.08
C ILE A 70 14.82 -3.17 -13.46
N GLY A 71 15.61 -2.55 -14.34
CA GLY A 71 15.47 -1.13 -14.64
C GLY A 71 16.04 -0.23 -13.53
N LEU A 72 15.78 1.07 -13.63
CA LEU A 72 16.27 2.05 -12.66
C LEU A 72 15.20 2.33 -11.61
N TRP A 73 15.33 1.68 -10.44
CA TRP A 73 14.44 1.97 -9.33
C TRP A 73 14.66 3.41 -8.83
N PRO A 74 13.59 4.17 -8.55
CA PRO A 74 13.69 5.52 -8.03
C PRO A 74 14.48 5.64 -6.73
N THR A 75 15.58 6.38 -6.75
CA THR A 75 16.49 6.53 -5.58
C THR A 75 15.90 7.35 -4.44
N LEU A 76 14.99 8.28 -4.74
CA LEU A 76 14.31 9.11 -3.75
C LEU A 76 13.02 8.48 -3.21
N MET A 77 12.63 7.31 -3.71
CA MET A 77 11.45 6.60 -3.21
C MET A 77 11.83 5.79 -1.96
N ASP A 78 11.45 6.32 -0.81
CA ASP A 78 11.65 5.71 0.51
C ASP A 78 10.56 4.67 0.86
N LYS A 79 9.47 4.56 0.09
CA LYS A 79 8.43 3.56 0.36
C LYS A 79 8.86 2.17 -0.10
N GLY A 80 8.67 1.18 0.78
CA GLY A 80 9.17 -0.17 0.63
C GLY A 80 8.12 -1.24 0.94
N TYR A 81 8.58 -2.26 1.66
CA TYR A 81 7.78 -3.40 2.11
C TYR A 81 6.51 -2.94 2.85
N VAL A 82 5.35 -3.48 2.45
CA VAL A 82 4.00 -3.19 2.99
C VAL A 82 3.68 -1.69 3.15
N GLY A 83 4.26 -0.83 2.30
CA GLY A 83 4.07 0.62 2.35
C GLY A 83 4.88 1.33 3.45
N GLY A 84 5.75 0.61 4.17
CA GLY A 84 6.67 1.15 5.15
C GLY A 84 7.70 2.10 4.56
N THR A 85 8.31 2.93 5.41
CA THR A 85 9.42 3.81 5.01
C THR A 85 10.74 3.11 5.28
N LYS A 86 11.52 2.84 4.23
CA LYS A 86 12.85 2.25 4.32
C LYS A 86 13.88 3.32 4.63
N ASP A 87 14.64 3.11 5.71
CA ASP A 87 15.86 3.85 5.96
C ASP A 87 17.03 3.10 5.32
N ILE A 88 17.59 3.67 4.25
CA ILE A 88 18.71 3.06 3.52
C ILE A 88 20.01 3.03 4.34
N THR A 89 20.14 3.85 5.37
CA THR A 89 21.37 3.95 6.17
C THR A 89 21.45 2.83 7.20
N THR A 90 20.31 2.46 7.79
CA THR A 90 20.21 1.40 8.79
C THR A 90 19.75 0.07 8.19
N GLY A 91 19.09 0.10 7.02
CA GLY A 91 18.44 -1.06 6.42
C GLY A 91 17.07 -1.39 7.03
N LEU A 92 16.62 -0.62 8.03
CA LEU A 92 15.36 -0.82 8.73
C LEU A 92 14.18 -0.28 7.92
N THR A 93 13.00 -0.78 8.23
CA THR A 93 11.73 -0.27 7.71
C THR A 93 10.88 0.23 8.86
N HIS A 94 10.50 1.50 8.81
CA HIS A 94 9.54 2.07 9.73
C HIS A 94 8.12 1.61 9.36
N LEU A 95 7.50 0.84 10.25
CA LEU A 95 6.16 0.30 10.13
C LEU A 95 5.29 0.80 11.29
N GLY A 96 4.46 1.80 11.01
CA GLY A 96 3.54 2.40 11.97
C GLY A 96 4.21 2.78 13.29
N ALA A 97 3.99 2.00 14.34
CA ALA A 97 4.53 2.29 15.67
C ALA A 97 5.97 1.81 15.90
N ARG A 98 6.58 1.04 14.98
CA ARG A 98 7.84 0.31 15.25
C ARG A 98 8.81 0.31 14.08
N GLU A 99 10.09 0.17 14.42
CA GLU A 99 11.13 -0.18 13.47
C GLU A 99 11.16 -1.70 13.26
N TYR A 100 11.17 -2.10 11.99
CA TYR A 100 11.20 -3.48 11.53
C TYR A 100 12.53 -3.77 10.85
N ASP A 101 13.17 -4.86 11.26
CA ASP A 101 14.37 -5.38 10.62
C ASP A 101 14.00 -6.54 9.67
N PRO A 102 14.07 -6.33 8.34
CA PRO A 102 13.76 -7.37 7.38
C PRO A 102 14.81 -8.51 7.38
N VAL A 103 16.04 -8.28 7.84
CA VAL A 103 17.11 -9.29 7.89
C VAL A 103 16.77 -10.36 8.91
N THR A 104 16.37 -9.95 10.11
CA THR A 104 15.96 -10.88 11.17
C THR A 104 14.47 -11.26 11.11
N GLY A 105 13.66 -10.50 10.38
CA GLY A 105 12.21 -10.71 10.29
C GLY A 105 11.48 -10.33 11.59
N ARG A 106 11.98 -9.33 12.32
CA ARG A 106 11.54 -8.95 13.66
C ARG A 106 11.39 -7.44 13.80
N PHE A 107 10.51 -7.03 14.71
CA PHE A 107 10.52 -5.66 15.21
C PHE A 107 11.65 -5.45 16.21
N LEU A 108 12.17 -4.23 16.30
CA LEU A 108 13.22 -3.86 17.26
C LEU A 108 12.66 -3.53 18.65
N SER A 109 11.36 -3.30 18.76
CA SER A 109 10.65 -3.04 20.00
C SER A 109 9.51 -4.03 20.20
N ALA A 110 9.25 -4.34 21.48
CA ALA A 110 8.11 -5.17 21.86
C ALA A 110 6.79 -4.48 21.45
N ALA A 111 5.83 -5.28 20.98
CA ALA A 111 4.51 -4.79 20.61
C ALA A 111 3.83 -4.08 21.80
N PRO A 112 3.22 -2.90 21.59
CA PRO A 112 2.50 -2.18 22.63
C PRO A 112 1.23 -2.94 23.09
N VAL A 113 0.71 -3.83 22.24
CA VAL A 113 -0.43 -4.69 22.52
C VAL A 113 0.04 -6.14 22.60
N THR A 114 -0.05 -6.75 23.77
CA THR A 114 0.19 -8.19 23.93
C THR A 114 -1.13 -8.93 23.73
N GLY A 115 -1.18 -9.83 22.74
CA GLY A 115 -2.37 -10.64 22.48
C GLY A 115 -2.61 -11.56 23.67
N GLY A 116 -3.56 -11.20 24.54
CA GLY A 116 -3.87 -11.89 25.78
C GLY A 116 -4.42 -13.31 25.57
N GLY A 117 -3.58 -14.26 25.18
CA GLY A 117 -3.93 -15.69 25.07
C GLY A 117 -3.51 -16.39 23.77
N ASP A 118 -2.97 -15.67 22.78
CA ASP A 118 -2.43 -16.29 21.54
C ASP A 118 -0.91 -16.52 21.69
N PRO A 119 -0.45 -17.79 21.74
CA PRO A 119 0.98 -18.11 21.87
C PRO A 119 1.85 -17.52 20.75
N LEU A 120 1.31 -17.31 19.56
CA LEU A 120 2.03 -16.70 18.44
C LEU A 120 2.35 -15.23 18.69
N THR A 121 1.56 -14.58 19.54
CA THR A 121 1.69 -13.15 19.89
C THR A 121 2.41 -12.94 21.23
N ALA A 122 2.71 -14.03 21.95
CA ALA A 122 3.51 -14.00 23.17
C ALA A 122 4.94 -13.50 22.92
N ASN A 123 5.45 -13.67 21.70
CA ASN A 123 6.67 -13.01 21.27
C ASN A 123 6.34 -11.60 20.73
N GLY A 124 6.51 -10.59 21.58
CA GLY A 124 6.26 -9.18 21.24
C GLY A 124 7.12 -8.62 20.10
N TYR A 125 8.15 -9.32 19.65
CA TYR A 125 9.02 -8.91 18.54
C TYR A 125 8.66 -9.59 17.22
N SER A 126 7.71 -10.53 17.22
CA SER A 126 7.30 -11.24 16.02
C SER A 126 6.60 -10.33 15.00
N TYR A 127 6.88 -10.56 13.73
CA TYR A 127 6.15 -9.97 12.60
C TYR A 127 5.17 -10.99 12.03
N ALA A 128 3.94 -10.57 11.74
CA ALA A 128 2.92 -11.36 11.03
C ALA A 128 2.66 -12.77 11.59
N GLY A 129 2.88 -13.01 12.90
CA GLY A 129 2.79 -14.34 13.51
C GLY A 129 3.79 -15.35 12.92
N ASN A 130 4.93 -14.88 12.41
CA ASN A 130 5.92 -15.63 11.63
C ASN A 130 5.37 -16.23 10.30
N ASN A 131 4.25 -15.74 9.78
CA ASN A 131 3.72 -16.10 8.47
C ASN A 131 3.51 -14.85 7.58
N PRO A 132 4.60 -14.25 7.07
CA PRO A 132 4.54 -13.00 6.32
C PRO A 132 4.06 -13.17 4.87
N VAL A 133 3.78 -14.40 4.43
CA VAL A 133 3.19 -14.67 3.11
C VAL A 133 1.66 -14.57 3.16
N ASP A 134 1.03 -14.90 4.29
CA ASP A 134 -0.43 -14.79 4.41
C ASP A 134 -0.87 -13.56 5.21
N HIS A 135 0.04 -12.97 5.98
CA HIS A 135 -0.25 -11.91 6.93
C HIS A 135 0.76 -10.76 6.84
N ALA A 136 0.31 -9.57 7.23
CA ALA A 136 1.13 -8.39 7.36
C ALA A 136 0.85 -7.69 8.71
N ASP A 137 1.79 -6.89 9.20
CA ASP A 137 1.57 -5.94 10.31
C ASP A 137 2.11 -4.57 9.90
N PRO A 138 1.42 -3.83 9.01
CA PRO A 138 1.88 -2.51 8.58
C PRO A 138 1.65 -1.45 9.66
N SER A 139 0.80 -1.72 10.66
CA SER A 139 0.58 -0.87 11.83
C SER A 139 1.73 -0.90 12.84
N GLY A 140 2.51 -1.99 12.84
CA GLY A 140 3.48 -2.26 13.87
C GLY A 140 2.85 -2.43 15.25
N GLN A 141 1.63 -2.96 15.38
CA GLN A 141 0.99 -3.18 16.68
C GLN A 141 0.49 -4.61 16.86
N TYR A 142 -0.15 -5.15 15.83
CA TYR A 142 -0.66 -6.51 15.79
C TYR A 142 -0.82 -6.92 14.32
N ARG A 143 -0.69 -8.22 14.02
CA ARG A 143 -0.93 -8.73 12.66
C ARG A 143 -2.35 -8.36 12.20
N ASP A 144 -2.49 -7.69 11.07
CA ASP A 144 -3.81 -7.49 10.49
C ASP A 144 -4.33 -8.88 10.09
N GLY A 145 -5.49 -9.27 10.64
CA GLY A 145 -6.16 -10.52 10.27
C GLY A 145 -6.35 -10.53 8.76
N GLY A 146 -5.68 -11.47 8.08
CA GLY A 146 -5.45 -11.42 6.64
C GLY A 146 -6.70 -11.21 5.77
N PHE A 147 -6.43 -10.66 4.58
CA PHE A 147 -7.30 -10.22 3.49
C PHE A 147 -7.96 -8.84 3.63
N ARG A 148 -7.30 -7.81 3.06
CA ARG A 148 -7.96 -6.56 2.63
C ARG A 148 -7.49 -6.17 1.22
N PRO A 149 -8.22 -6.52 0.15
CA PRO A 149 -8.14 -5.78 -1.11
C PRO A 149 -8.82 -4.42 -0.88
N GLY A 150 -8.04 -3.37 -0.58
CA GLY A 150 -8.58 -2.01 -0.41
C GLY A 150 -9.38 -1.78 0.89
N PRO A 151 -9.92 -0.57 1.09
CA PRO A 151 -9.59 0.27 2.22
C PRO A 151 -10.43 0.01 3.48
N SER A 152 -9.75 -0.34 4.56
CA SER A 152 -10.00 0.08 5.95
C SER A 152 -8.75 -0.34 6.73
N SER A 153 -8.28 0.27 7.81
CA SER A 153 -8.80 1.33 8.67
C SER A 153 -7.62 2.04 9.35
N TYR A 154 -6.93 2.94 8.64
CA TYR A 154 -6.10 3.96 9.29
C TYR A 154 -6.97 5.18 9.58
N GLY A 155 -7.80 5.08 10.62
CA GLY A 155 -8.67 6.15 11.07
C GLY A 155 -9.94 5.63 11.74
N ASN A 156 -9.98 5.77 13.06
CA ASN A 156 -11.11 5.56 13.96
C ASN A 156 -11.45 4.11 14.35
N ASP A 157 -10.61 3.49 15.18
CA ASP A 157 -11.11 2.54 16.17
C ASP A 157 -10.71 3.04 17.56
N GLY A 158 -11.64 3.75 18.20
CA GLY A 158 -11.62 3.95 19.64
C GLY A 158 -11.80 2.62 20.38
N PRO A 159 -11.76 2.60 21.72
CA PRO A 159 -11.60 1.36 22.47
C PRO A 159 -12.92 0.55 22.47
N ARG A 160 -13.01 -0.51 21.64
CA ARG A 160 -14.00 -1.63 21.64
C ARG A 160 -13.68 -2.46 20.37
N GLU A 161 -13.49 -3.79 20.36
CA GLU A 161 -14.16 -4.85 21.08
C GLU A 161 -13.26 -6.06 21.36
N ARG A 162 -13.67 -6.78 22.39
CA ARG A 162 -13.01 -7.82 23.16
C ARG A 162 -13.32 -9.19 22.53
N TRP A 163 -12.28 -9.97 22.19
CA TRP A 163 -12.14 -11.42 22.44
C TRP A 163 -13.31 -12.41 22.24
N ASP A 164 -14.27 -12.21 21.34
CA ASP A 164 -15.38 -13.18 21.20
C ASP A 164 -15.34 -14.11 19.98
N ASN A 165 -14.33 -14.05 19.08
CA ASN A 165 -14.34 -14.89 17.86
C ASN A 165 -13.37 -16.08 17.83
N ALA A 166 -12.62 -16.35 18.90
CA ALA A 166 -11.75 -17.54 18.97
C ALA A 166 -12.51 -18.85 19.30
N ASN A 167 -13.81 -18.79 19.61
CA ASN A 167 -14.61 -19.96 20.02
C ASN A 167 -15.60 -20.49 18.99
N GLN A 168 -15.74 -19.86 17.82
CA GLN A 168 -16.71 -20.32 16.80
C GLN A 168 -16.18 -21.49 15.94
N HIS A 169 -14.86 -21.73 15.90
CA HIS A 169 -14.28 -22.83 15.12
C HIS A 169 -14.31 -24.20 15.81
N ARG A 170 -14.79 -24.30 17.06
CA ARG A 170 -14.81 -25.57 17.82
C ARG A 170 -16.15 -26.30 17.83
N ASN A 171 -17.19 -25.80 17.16
CA ASN A 171 -18.51 -26.43 17.29
C ASN A 171 -19.38 -26.41 16.02
N SER A 172 -18.97 -27.13 14.98
CA SER A 172 -19.92 -27.58 13.94
C SER A 172 -19.42 -28.80 13.17
N PHE A 173 -19.11 -29.91 13.88
CA PHE A 173 -19.29 -31.23 13.29
C PHE A 173 -20.80 -31.52 13.26
N ARG A 174 -21.48 -31.20 12.15
CA ARG A 174 -22.85 -31.69 11.90
C ARG A 174 -22.90 -32.53 10.64
N ARG A 175 -23.44 -33.74 10.84
CA ARG A 175 -23.82 -34.76 9.85
C ARG A 175 -24.81 -34.20 8.81
N GLY A 176 -24.85 -34.86 7.65
CA GLY A 176 -25.45 -34.40 6.41
C GLY A 176 -26.97 -34.24 6.34
N GLY A 177 -27.42 -33.68 5.19
CA GLY A 177 -28.73 -33.91 4.61
C GLY A 177 -29.48 -32.68 4.08
N GLY A 178 -29.51 -32.51 2.74
CA GLY A 178 -30.72 -32.06 2.01
C GLY A 178 -30.82 -30.63 1.46
N GLY A 179 -30.65 -30.48 0.13
CA GLY A 179 -31.63 -29.84 -0.77
C GLY A 179 -31.56 -28.34 -1.16
N GLY A 180 -31.21 -28.07 -2.44
CA GLY A 180 -31.63 -26.91 -3.29
C GLY A 180 -31.04 -25.53 -2.96
N VAL A 181 -30.62 -24.63 -3.88
CA VAL A 181 -30.88 -24.39 -5.31
C VAL A 181 -29.67 -23.62 -5.86
N TYR A 182 -29.13 -24.01 -7.03
CA TYR A 182 -28.08 -23.23 -7.71
C TYR A 182 -28.71 -22.07 -8.49
N LEU A 183 -28.48 -20.83 -8.06
CA LEU A 183 -28.63 -19.65 -8.91
C LEU A 183 -27.29 -19.39 -9.59
N ALA A 184 -27.25 -19.60 -10.91
CA ALA A 184 -26.11 -19.28 -11.75
C ALA A 184 -25.83 -17.77 -11.76
N PRO A 185 -24.56 -17.32 -11.73
CA PRO A 185 -24.25 -15.93 -12.06
C PRO A 185 -24.47 -15.68 -13.55
N HIS A 186 -25.22 -14.63 -13.86
CA HIS A 186 -25.50 -14.11 -15.19
C HIS A 186 -24.23 -13.93 -16.04
N ALA A 187 -24.32 -14.28 -17.32
CA ALA A 187 -23.32 -13.95 -18.33
C ALA A 187 -23.49 -12.49 -18.77
N PRO A 188 -22.41 -11.71 -18.95
CA PRO A 188 -22.49 -10.40 -19.57
C PRO A 188 -22.83 -10.54 -21.08
N PRO A 189 -23.62 -9.63 -21.66
CA PRO A 189 -23.93 -9.67 -23.09
C PRO A 189 -22.67 -9.38 -23.93
N ALA A 190 -22.50 -10.16 -25.00
CA ALA A 190 -21.50 -9.94 -26.03
C ALA A 190 -21.76 -8.60 -26.75
N VAL A 191 -20.72 -7.76 -26.84
CA VAL A 191 -20.74 -6.61 -27.76
C VAL A 191 -19.87 -6.97 -28.97
N ALA A 192 -20.52 -6.93 -30.12
CA ALA A 192 -19.96 -7.23 -31.43
C ALA A 192 -18.83 -6.28 -31.83
N ALA A 193 -17.87 -6.81 -32.56
CA ALA A 193 -16.82 -6.05 -33.23
C ALA A 193 -17.40 -5.05 -34.24
N ALA A 194 -17.05 -3.78 -34.08
CA ALA A 194 -17.06 -2.78 -35.14
C ALA A 194 -15.68 -2.13 -35.18
N GLY A 195 -15.12 -2.06 -36.38
CA GLY A 195 -13.72 -1.76 -36.64
C GLY A 195 -13.29 -0.32 -36.40
N SER A 196 -11.98 -0.16 -36.57
CA SER A 196 -11.20 1.04 -36.84
C SER A 196 -11.99 2.34 -37.08
N GLU A 197 -11.75 3.34 -36.24
CA GLU A 197 -11.19 4.65 -36.62
C GLU A 197 -11.33 5.66 -35.46
N LYS A 198 -10.23 6.38 -35.23
CA LYS A 198 -10.14 7.74 -34.67
C LYS A 198 -10.95 8.09 -33.41
N PHE A 199 -10.24 8.18 -32.29
CA PHE A 199 -10.58 9.14 -31.24
C PHE A 199 -9.36 9.98 -30.88
N ALA A 200 -9.04 10.89 -31.80
CA ALA A 200 -8.59 12.20 -31.37
C ALA A 200 -9.81 12.94 -30.79
N ASP A 201 -9.54 13.72 -29.75
CA ASP A 201 -10.37 14.79 -29.22
C ASP A 201 -11.63 14.42 -28.43
N THR A 202 -11.50 14.45 -27.10
CA THR A 202 -12.49 15.08 -26.21
C THR A 202 -11.76 15.56 -24.98
N ALA A 203 -10.97 16.64 -25.14
CA ALA A 203 -10.52 17.43 -24.00
C ALA A 203 -11.68 18.28 -23.51
N LYS A 204 -12.40 17.83 -22.47
CA LYS A 204 -13.28 18.74 -21.71
C LYS A 204 -12.40 19.74 -20.97
N ARG A 205 -12.38 20.97 -21.51
CA ARG A 205 -11.87 22.18 -20.88
C ARG A 205 -12.52 22.36 -19.50
N TYR A 206 -11.72 22.41 -18.45
CA TYR A 206 -12.09 23.14 -17.24
C TYR A 206 -11.56 24.57 -17.39
N ASP A 207 -12.49 25.49 -17.58
CA ASP A 207 -12.28 26.92 -17.73
C ASP A 207 -11.85 27.50 -16.36
N TRP A 208 -10.57 27.83 -16.21
CA TRP A 208 -10.06 28.59 -15.05
C TRP A 208 -10.12 30.08 -15.41
N GLN A 209 -11.30 30.69 -15.29
CA GLN A 209 -11.47 32.14 -15.33
C GLN A 209 -11.97 32.67 -13.98
N GLY A 210 -11.10 33.41 -13.28
CA GLY A 210 -11.41 34.19 -12.08
C GLY A 210 -10.14 34.85 -11.52
N PRO A 211 -10.08 36.19 -11.35
CA PRO A 211 -8.82 36.90 -11.12
C PRO A 211 -8.41 36.88 -9.64
N LEU A 212 -7.19 36.41 -9.34
CA LEU A 212 -6.58 36.63 -8.02
C LEU A 212 -5.98 38.04 -7.99
N ARG A 213 -6.65 38.93 -7.25
CA ARG A 213 -6.18 40.27 -6.92
C ARG A 213 -4.92 40.17 -6.06
N CYS A 214 -3.88 40.92 -6.45
CA CYS A 214 -2.70 41.17 -5.64
C CYS A 214 -3.10 41.99 -4.40
N GLY A 215 -2.97 41.40 -3.21
CA GLY A 215 -3.05 42.09 -1.93
C GLY A 215 -1.68 42.67 -1.58
N SER A 216 -1.53 43.98 -1.73
CA SER A 216 -0.40 44.77 -1.23
C SER A 216 -0.42 44.84 0.30
N TYR A 217 0.67 44.46 0.96
CA TYR A 217 0.88 44.74 2.38
C TYR A 217 1.82 45.94 2.53
N ARG A 218 1.29 47.05 3.04
CA ARG A 218 2.03 48.16 3.67
C ARG A 218 1.49 48.28 5.09
N VAL A 219 2.34 48.11 6.10
CA VAL A 219 2.67 49.10 7.14
C VAL A 219 4.09 48.78 7.59
#